data_AF-A0A9W9K0F7-F1
#
_entry.id   AF-A0A9W9K0F7-F1
#
_cell.length_a   1.000
_cell.length_b   1.000
_cell.length_c   1.000
_cell.angle_alpha   90.00
_cell.angle_beta   90.00
_cell.angle_gamma   90.00
#
_symmetry.space_group_name_H-M   'P 1'
#
loop_
_entity.id
_entity.type
_entity.pdbx_description
1 polymer ?
#
loop_
_entity_poly.entity_id
_entity_poly.type
_entity_poly.pdbx_seq_one_letter_code
_entity_poly.pdbx_strand_id
1 'polypeptide(L)'
;MTTPKCGALVVGAGPGGTAVLGGLLEQQLGKIAWVDPSFESGRVNRKYREVPRWVQSSERSFKVSGSITNSYINSNTTVKLFQTYSTVWESFRTVVENTPQPNAFTVLDKLDPNKTCRLHYAADMVRDLTDGLVKRDDVLPCRGFVTAASLIDKTPDSPKWMVRVKQDDSSDELEIEASRIVLCTGSHPTKTPLPVSGLDIETLDLDLVLKPSLLAESLPSDEPITIAVVGASHSAILALLNFVELASTSHPQLRVKWFTRHALRYAEYMDGWILRDNTGLKGHAAEFARAELEDDKLATSPAGKIITKIDCSGGPDRETAQYHAQLPDCSYFCAAVGFTKDPLPHLTKDGAPLNMEFDHETGRFHERGSDSVVPGLFGAGIAFPERVVDPYGNVELAVGFFKFMKFLKRVIPSWTGA
;
A
#
# COMPACT_ATOMS: atom_id res chain seq x y z
N MET A 1 29.08 20.78 -14.83
CA MET A 1 28.92 19.31 -14.87
C MET A 1 27.91 18.99 -15.95
N THR A 2 28.07 17.90 -16.71
CA THR A 2 27.11 17.51 -17.76
C THR A 2 25.88 16.87 -17.15
N THR A 3 24.68 17.35 -17.49
CA THR A 3 23.39 16.77 -17.08
C THR A 3 23.32 15.29 -17.48
N PRO A 4 23.14 14.34 -16.55
CA PRO A 4 22.99 12.93 -16.87
C PRO A 4 21.81 12.69 -17.82
N LYS A 5 22.02 11.85 -18.83
CA LYS A 5 21.00 11.44 -19.79
C LYS A 5 20.61 9.98 -19.56
N CYS A 6 19.33 9.74 -19.32
CA CYS A 6 18.78 8.42 -19.01
C CYS A 6 17.67 8.05 -20.01
N GLY A 7 17.55 6.77 -20.35
CA GLY A 7 16.45 6.28 -21.18
C GLY A 7 15.10 6.30 -20.45
N ALA A 8 15.15 6.22 -19.11
CA ALA A 8 14.01 6.34 -18.22
C ALA A 8 14.41 6.87 -16.83
N LEU A 9 13.43 7.38 -16.09
CA LEU A 9 13.51 7.75 -14.69
C LEU A 9 12.32 7.16 -13.93
N VAL A 10 12.58 6.45 -12.84
CA VAL A 10 11.56 5.85 -11.96
C VAL A 10 11.50 6.62 -10.64
N VAL A 11 10.31 7.06 -10.24
CA VAL A 11 10.08 7.80 -8.99
C VAL A 11 9.51 6.87 -7.92
N GLY A 12 10.31 6.54 -6.91
CA GLY A 12 9.98 5.68 -5.78
C GLY A 12 10.58 4.28 -5.89
N ALA A 13 11.04 3.74 -4.77
CA ALA A 13 11.60 2.39 -4.61
C ALA A 13 10.74 1.51 -3.67
N GLY A 14 9.44 1.79 -3.60
CA GLY A 14 8.47 0.84 -3.05
C GLY A 14 8.29 -0.38 -3.97
N PRO A 15 7.36 -1.30 -3.64
CA PRO A 15 7.09 -2.48 -4.47
C PRO A 15 6.74 -2.13 -5.93
N GLY A 16 5.92 -1.10 -6.16
CA GLY A 16 5.58 -0.67 -7.52
C GLY A 16 6.78 -0.14 -8.31
N GLY A 17 7.62 0.69 -7.69
CA GLY A 17 8.79 1.27 -8.36
C GLY A 17 9.92 0.28 -8.60
N THR A 18 10.17 -0.62 -7.64
CA THR A 18 11.11 -1.73 -7.81
C THR A 18 10.66 -2.63 -8.96
N ALA A 19 9.36 -2.92 -9.04
CA ALA A 19 8.77 -3.68 -10.14
C ALA A 19 8.97 -3.03 -11.51
N VAL A 20 8.73 -1.71 -11.60
CA VAL A 20 8.94 -0.93 -12.82
C VAL A 20 10.39 -0.97 -13.24
N LEU A 21 11.34 -0.75 -12.31
CA LEU A 21 12.76 -0.78 -12.63
C LEU A 21 13.15 -2.14 -13.22
N GLY A 22 12.72 -3.24 -12.60
CA GLY A 22 13.00 -4.59 -13.07
C GLY A 22 12.55 -4.81 -14.51
N GLY A 23 11.33 -4.40 -14.84
CA GLY A 23 10.79 -4.53 -16.20
C GLY A 23 11.44 -3.59 -17.22
N LEU A 24 11.79 -2.34 -16.83
CA LEU A 24 12.48 -1.41 -17.74
C LEU A 24 13.91 -1.84 -18.04
N LEU A 25 14.61 -2.49 -17.11
CA LEU A 25 15.95 -3.03 -17.34
C LEU A 25 15.95 -4.10 -18.44
N GLU A 26 14.88 -4.89 -18.57
CA GLU A 26 14.74 -5.88 -19.66
C GLU A 26 14.57 -5.22 -21.03
N GLN A 27 14.15 -3.97 -21.09
CA GLN A 27 13.96 -3.21 -22.32
C GLN A 27 15.26 -2.56 -22.82
N GLN A 28 16.38 -2.72 -22.09
CA GLN A 28 17.72 -2.27 -22.49
C GLN A 28 17.79 -0.80 -22.94
N LEU A 29 17.09 0.08 -22.21
CA LEU A 29 16.97 1.52 -22.53
C LEU A 29 18.25 2.33 -22.27
N GLY A 30 19.39 1.69 -22.05
CA GLY A 30 20.59 2.31 -21.49
C GLY A 30 20.42 2.61 -20.00
N LYS A 31 20.98 3.73 -19.55
CA LYS A 31 20.98 4.11 -18.13
C LYS A 31 19.58 4.51 -17.66
N ILE A 32 19.16 4.00 -16.50
CA ILE A 32 17.87 4.33 -15.86
C ILE A 32 18.14 5.06 -14.55
N ALA A 33 17.59 6.26 -14.39
CA ALA A 33 17.60 6.95 -13.11
C ALA A 33 16.53 6.36 -12.19
N TRP A 34 16.87 6.11 -10.93
CA TRP A 34 15.92 5.65 -9.92
C TRP A 34 16.01 6.58 -8.73
N VAL A 35 14.90 7.23 -8.38
CA VAL A 35 14.86 8.25 -7.33
C VAL A 35 14.02 7.75 -6.17
N ASP A 36 14.60 7.60 -4.98
CA ASP A 36 13.87 7.32 -3.75
C ASP A 36 14.54 8.02 -2.56
N PRO A 37 13.79 8.46 -1.54
CA PRO A 37 14.38 9.12 -0.37
C PRO A 37 15.28 8.23 0.48
N SER A 38 15.07 6.91 0.41
CA SER A 38 15.60 5.94 1.37
C SER A 38 16.15 4.68 0.74
N PHE A 39 15.58 4.23 -0.38
CA PHE A 39 15.81 2.90 -0.96
C PHE A 39 15.49 1.76 0.02
N GLU A 40 14.55 1.99 0.94
CA GLU A 40 14.20 1.04 1.99
C GLU A 40 12.82 0.41 1.75
N SER A 41 12.46 0.01 0.52
CA SER A 41 11.16 -0.63 0.19
C SER A 41 9.90 0.22 0.47
N GLY A 42 10.05 1.54 0.47
CA GLY A 42 8.94 2.48 0.61
C GLY A 42 8.17 2.35 1.93
N ARG A 43 6.85 2.52 1.88
CA ARG A 43 6.00 2.56 3.08
C ARG A 43 5.77 1.19 3.74
N VAL A 44 5.87 0.09 2.98
CA VAL A 44 5.70 -1.27 3.53
C VAL A 44 6.72 -1.54 4.63
N ASN A 45 7.97 -1.17 4.40
CA ASN A 45 9.03 -1.26 5.39
C ASN A 45 8.93 -0.18 6.48
N ARG A 46 8.62 1.06 6.13
CA ARG A 46 8.65 2.14 7.14
C ARG A 46 7.47 2.11 8.11
N LYS A 47 6.30 1.64 7.68
CA LYS A 47 5.03 1.75 8.43
C LYS A 47 4.35 0.42 8.72
N TYR A 48 4.54 -0.60 7.89
CA TYR A 48 3.70 -1.81 7.94
C TYR A 48 4.45 -3.12 8.22
N ARG A 49 5.68 -3.08 8.75
CA ARG A 49 6.46 -4.31 9.08
C ARG A 49 5.76 -5.19 10.11
N GLU A 50 5.18 -4.55 11.12
CA GLU A 50 4.41 -5.22 12.17
C GLU A 50 3.00 -5.60 11.69
N VAL A 51 2.66 -5.30 10.44
CA VAL A 51 1.40 -5.71 9.86
C VAL A 51 1.57 -7.11 9.26
N PRO A 52 0.87 -8.13 9.78
CA PRO A 52 0.12 -8.08 11.03
C PRO A 52 0.89 -8.62 12.26
N ARG A 53 0.38 -8.29 13.45
CA ARG A 53 1.09 -8.47 14.73
C ARG A 53 1.44 -9.92 15.01
N TRP A 54 2.57 -10.15 15.71
CA TRP A 54 2.84 -11.42 16.40
C TRP A 54 1.84 -11.58 17.55
N VAL A 55 0.94 -12.56 17.44
CA VAL A 55 0.25 -13.10 18.61
C VAL A 55 0.99 -14.37 19.01
N GLN A 56 1.82 -14.27 20.06
CA GLN A 56 2.27 -15.45 20.78
C GLN A 56 1.21 -15.77 21.81
N SER A 57 0.10 -16.37 21.37
CA SER A 57 -0.79 -17.04 22.32
C SER A 57 -0.64 -18.53 22.09
N SER A 58 0.11 -19.17 22.97
CA SER A 58 0.03 -20.60 23.22
C SER A 58 -1.32 -21.01 23.83
N GLU A 59 -2.27 -20.07 24.02
CA GLU A 59 -3.51 -20.31 24.78
C GLU A 59 -4.82 -19.89 24.09
N ARG A 60 -4.83 -19.06 23.02
CA ARG A 60 -6.03 -18.85 22.20
C ARG A 60 -5.92 -19.60 20.88
N SER A 61 -6.00 -20.93 20.98
CA SER A 61 -6.32 -21.76 19.83
C SER A 61 -7.76 -21.47 19.39
N PHE A 62 -7.96 -20.70 18.32
CA PHE A 62 -9.24 -20.72 17.63
C PHE A 62 -9.40 -22.12 17.01
N LYS A 63 -10.09 -23.01 17.70
CA LYS A 63 -10.47 -24.32 17.16
C LYS A 63 -11.52 -24.10 16.07
N VAL A 64 -11.08 -23.98 14.83
CA VAL A 64 -11.91 -24.27 13.67
C VAL A 64 -11.43 -25.62 13.12
N SER A 65 -12.26 -26.66 13.24
CA SER A 65 -12.09 -27.97 12.59
C SER A 65 -10.90 -28.89 12.98
N GLY A 66 -10.37 -28.79 14.22
CA GLY A 66 -9.53 -29.87 14.78
C GLY A 66 -8.05 -29.89 14.38
N SER A 67 -7.51 -28.82 13.79
CA SER A 67 -6.07 -28.62 13.60
C SER A 67 -5.58 -27.45 14.48
N ILE A 68 -4.55 -27.68 15.30
CA ILE A 68 -3.83 -26.61 16.00
C ILE A 68 -2.90 -25.95 14.97
N THR A 69 -3.32 -24.82 14.41
CA THR A 69 -2.45 -23.97 13.60
C THR A 69 -1.98 -22.79 14.45
N ASN A 70 -0.65 -22.57 14.55
CA ASN A 70 -0.12 -21.29 15.03
C ASN A 70 -0.69 -20.18 14.15
N SER A 71 -1.65 -19.40 14.66
CA SER A 71 -2.34 -18.36 13.91
C SER A 71 -1.49 -17.09 13.89
N TYR A 72 -0.63 -16.99 12.88
CA TYR A 72 0.01 -15.74 12.56
C TYR A 72 -1.00 -14.82 11.87
N ILE A 73 -1.17 -13.62 12.38
CA ILE A 73 -1.92 -12.60 11.66
C ILE A 73 -1.04 -12.26 10.43
N ASN A 74 -1.57 -12.43 9.22
CA ASN A 74 -0.78 -12.43 7.99
C ASN A 74 -1.30 -11.44 6.93
N SER A 75 -0.43 -11.01 6.01
CA SER A 75 -0.79 -10.18 4.86
C SER A 75 -1.89 -10.83 4.01
N ASN A 76 -2.53 -10.07 3.13
CA ASN A 76 -3.53 -10.60 2.21
C ASN A 76 -2.92 -11.32 0.98
N THR A 77 -1.59 -11.48 0.94
CA THR A 77 -0.82 -12.04 -0.17
C THR A 77 -0.10 -13.32 0.30
N THR A 78 -0.18 -14.39 -0.49
CA THR A 78 0.48 -15.66 -0.15
C THR A 78 1.99 -15.56 -0.35
N VAL A 79 2.75 -16.36 0.39
CA VAL A 79 4.21 -16.45 0.29
C VAL A 79 4.64 -16.75 -1.15
N LYS A 80 3.94 -17.66 -1.85
CA LYS A 80 4.22 -17.98 -3.26
C LYS A 80 4.20 -16.75 -4.17
N LEU A 81 3.31 -15.79 -3.92
CA LEU A 81 3.24 -14.57 -4.73
C LEU A 81 4.41 -13.61 -4.44
N PHE A 82 4.93 -13.59 -3.21
CA PHE A 82 6.17 -12.88 -2.90
C PHE A 82 7.39 -13.56 -3.53
N GLN A 83 7.50 -14.89 -3.44
CA GLN A 83 8.57 -15.64 -4.11
C GLN A 83 8.56 -15.44 -5.63
N THR A 84 7.36 -15.41 -6.22
CA THR A 84 7.19 -15.11 -7.65
C THR A 84 7.62 -13.67 -7.96
N TYR A 85 7.24 -12.71 -7.10
CA TYR A 85 7.67 -11.33 -7.23
C TYR A 85 9.20 -11.21 -7.23
N SER A 86 9.92 -11.92 -6.36
CA SER A 86 11.40 -11.85 -6.30
C SER A 86 12.14 -12.46 -7.48
N THR A 87 11.48 -13.21 -8.36
CA THR A 87 12.15 -13.88 -9.49
C THR A 87 11.49 -13.57 -10.84
N VAL A 88 10.54 -12.65 -10.89
CA VAL A 88 9.72 -12.36 -12.08
C VAL A 88 10.50 -11.77 -13.25
N TRP A 89 11.56 -10.99 -12.95
CA TRP A 89 12.45 -10.32 -13.90
C TRP A 89 13.85 -10.93 -13.87
N GLU A 90 14.58 -10.85 -14.98
CA GLU A 90 15.97 -11.36 -15.05
C GLU A 90 16.88 -10.64 -14.06
N SER A 91 16.79 -9.31 -14.00
CA SER A 91 17.55 -8.49 -13.06
C SER A 91 17.31 -8.89 -11.60
N PHE A 92 16.10 -9.34 -11.27
CA PHE A 92 15.77 -9.80 -9.92
C PHE A 92 16.38 -11.18 -9.63
N ARG A 93 16.30 -12.11 -10.59
CA ARG A 93 16.95 -13.43 -10.48
C ARG A 93 18.45 -13.29 -10.22
N THR A 94 19.12 -12.42 -10.98
CA THR A 94 20.55 -12.13 -10.76
C THR A 94 20.83 -11.60 -9.35
N VAL A 95 19.96 -10.75 -8.79
CA VAL A 95 20.13 -10.27 -7.41
C VAL A 95 19.96 -11.40 -6.40
N VAL A 96 18.91 -12.23 -6.56
CA VAL A 96 18.65 -13.37 -5.68
C VAL A 96 19.84 -14.34 -5.66
N GLU A 97 20.39 -14.66 -6.84
CA GLU A 97 21.53 -15.59 -6.99
C GLU A 97 22.83 -15.05 -6.38
N ASN A 98 23.07 -13.73 -6.48
CA ASN A 98 24.32 -13.11 -6.03
C ASN A 98 24.26 -12.59 -4.58
N THR A 99 23.11 -12.64 -3.92
CA THR A 99 22.98 -12.18 -2.53
C THR A 99 23.52 -13.24 -1.57
N PRO A 100 24.55 -12.95 -0.74
CA PRO A 100 25.09 -13.90 0.22
C PRO A 100 24.02 -14.44 1.18
N GLN A 101 24.14 -15.71 1.59
CA GLN A 101 23.20 -16.34 2.51
C GLN A 101 23.71 -16.28 3.96
N PRO A 102 22.83 -16.15 4.97
CA PRO A 102 21.37 -16.04 4.86
C PRO A 102 20.91 -14.63 4.43
N ASN A 103 19.80 -14.58 3.69
CA ASN A 103 19.18 -13.34 3.19
C ASN A 103 17.64 -13.44 3.17
N ALA A 104 16.94 -12.36 2.81
CA ALA A 104 15.49 -12.31 2.84
C ALA A 104 14.83 -13.35 1.92
N PHE A 105 15.43 -13.66 0.77
CA PHE A 105 14.93 -14.68 -0.16
C PHE A 105 14.97 -16.09 0.47
N THR A 106 16.11 -16.47 1.04
CA THR A 106 16.26 -17.77 1.72
C THR A 106 15.39 -17.90 2.97
N VAL A 107 15.05 -16.77 3.62
CA VAL A 107 14.10 -16.74 4.73
C VAL A 107 12.68 -16.94 4.22
N LEU A 108 12.31 -16.27 3.13
CA LEU A 108 11.00 -16.39 2.49
C LEU A 108 10.76 -17.83 1.98
N ASP A 109 11.78 -18.49 1.45
CA ASP A 109 11.72 -19.88 0.96
C ASP A 109 11.46 -20.94 2.03
N LYS A 110 11.72 -20.60 3.30
CA LYS A 110 11.43 -21.48 4.43
C LYS A 110 9.96 -21.38 4.90
N LEU A 111 9.21 -20.42 4.39
CA LEU A 111 7.80 -20.24 4.75
C LEU A 111 6.90 -21.13 3.87
N ASP A 112 5.71 -21.46 4.38
CA ASP A 112 4.72 -22.25 3.61
C ASP A 112 4.19 -21.42 2.43
N PRO A 113 4.43 -21.85 1.17
CA PRO A 113 4.07 -21.08 -0.03
C PRO A 113 2.57 -20.83 -0.17
N ASN A 114 1.73 -21.71 0.41
CA ASN A 114 0.28 -21.65 0.30
C ASN A 114 -0.37 -20.81 1.41
N LYS A 115 0.43 -20.38 2.39
CA LYS A 115 -0.03 -19.49 3.46
C LYS A 115 0.38 -18.06 3.17
N THR A 116 -0.29 -17.16 3.85
CA THR A 116 0.10 -15.76 3.93
C THR A 116 1.21 -15.60 4.98
N CYS A 117 1.95 -14.49 4.94
CA CYS A 117 3.00 -14.18 5.92
C CYS A 117 2.94 -12.71 6.35
N ARG A 118 3.72 -12.35 7.36
CA ARG A 118 3.89 -10.95 7.81
C ARG A 118 4.51 -10.10 6.70
N LEU A 119 4.16 -8.81 6.67
CA LEU A 119 4.69 -7.90 5.67
C LEU A 119 6.16 -7.56 5.86
N HIS A 120 6.76 -7.79 7.03
CA HIS A 120 8.22 -7.60 7.16
C HIS A 120 9.00 -8.52 6.21
N TYR A 121 8.55 -9.76 5.96
CA TYR A 121 9.22 -10.65 5.00
C TYR A 121 9.20 -10.07 3.58
N ALA A 122 8.05 -9.49 3.18
CA ALA A 122 7.93 -8.81 1.89
C ALA A 122 8.76 -7.52 1.83
N ALA A 123 8.83 -6.77 2.94
CA ALA A 123 9.67 -5.59 3.06
C ALA A 123 11.17 -5.94 2.96
N ASP A 124 11.61 -6.98 3.65
CA ASP A 124 12.99 -7.45 3.62
C ASP A 124 13.36 -7.98 2.23
N MET A 125 12.46 -8.72 1.57
CA MET A 125 12.63 -9.18 0.19
C MET A 125 12.79 -8.00 -0.80
N VAL A 126 11.94 -6.98 -0.71
CA VAL A 126 12.08 -5.79 -1.60
C VAL A 126 13.36 -5.03 -1.27
N ARG A 127 13.79 -5.00 0.00
CA ARG A 127 15.03 -4.32 0.40
C ARG A 127 16.24 -5.00 -0.21
N ASP A 128 16.34 -6.32 -0.10
CA ASP A 128 17.44 -7.07 -0.72
C ASP A 128 17.46 -6.90 -2.25
N LEU A 129 16.28 -6.86 -2.90
CA LEU A 129 16.18 -6.51 -4.33
C LEU A 129 16.71 -5.12 -4.62
N THR A 130 16.28 -4.12 -3.85
CA THR A 130 16.73 -2.74 -4.00
C THR A 130 18.25 -2.64 -3.81
N ASP A 131 18.81 -3.24 -2.75
CA ASP A 131 20.24 -3.24 -2.43
C ASP A 131 21.09 -3.90 -3.52
N GLY A 132 20.55 -4.88 -4.24
CA GLY A 132 21.20 -5.47 -5.40
C GLY A 132 21.09 -4.60 -6.66
N LEU A 133 19.90 -4.06 -6.95
CA LEU A 133 19.64 -3.28 -8.16
C LEU A 133 20.39 -1.94 -8.20
N VAL A 134 20.57 -1.28 -7.05
CA VAL A 134 21.33 -0.01 -6.97
C VAL A 134 22.82 -0.16 -7.30
N LYS A 135 23.35 -1.40 -7.28
CA LYS A 135 24.76 -1.69 -7.60
C LYS A 135 25.02 -1.93 -9.08
N ARG A 136 23.98 -1.94 -9.92
CA ARG A 136 24.13 -2.17 -11.36
C ARG A 136 24.65 -0.93 -12.07
N ASP A 137 25.52 -1.12 -13.06
CA ASP A 137 26.12 -0.01 -13.84
C ASP A 137 25.09 0.75 -14.71
N ASP A 138 24.00 0.09 -15.09
CA ASP A 138 22.90 0.65 -15.88
C ASP A 138 21.82 1.34 -15.03
N VAL A 139 22.01 1.41 -13.70
CA VAL A 139 21.14 2.13 -12.78
C VAL A 139 21.87 3.35 -12.21
N LEU A 140 21.22 4.52 -12.25
CA LEU A 140 21.65 5.73 -11.54
C LEU A 140 20.78 5.90 -10.30
N PRO A 141 21.22 5.44 -9.12
CA PRO A 141 20.49 5.68 -7.88
C PRO A 141 20.64 7.15 -7.45
N CYS A 142 19.51 7.81 -7.19
CA CYS A 142 19.46 9.18 -6.68
C CYS A 142 18.66 9.19 -5.38
N ARG A 143 19.35 9.42 -4.26
CA ARG A 143 18.68 9.57 -2.97
C ARG A 143 18.05 10.95 -2.86
N GLY A 144 16.73 11.00 -2.72
CA GLY A 144 15.98 12.25 -2.62
C GLY A 144 14.58 12.17 -3.19
N PHE A 145 14.03 13.33 -3.54
CA PHE A 145 12.67 13.47 -4.07
C PHE A 145 12.67 14.23 -5.38
N VAL A 146 11.88 13.77 -6.34
CA VAL A 146 11.60 14.56 -7.55
C VAL A 146 10.71 15.74 -7.16
N THR A 147 11.17 16.96 -7.40
CA THR A 147 10.41 18.19 -7.10
C THR A 147 9.67 18.70 -8.34
N ALA A 148 10.28 18.56 -9.52
CA ALA A 148 9.69 18.98 -10.79
C ALA A 148 10.14 18.10 -11.96
N ALA A 149 9.30 18.05 -13.00
CA ALA A 149 9.65 17.48 -14.29
C ALA A 149 8.98 18.26 -15.42
N SER A 150 9.77 18.70 -16.39
CA SER A 150 9.32 19.55 -17.50
C SER A 150 9.57 18.86 -18.83
N LEU A 151 8.53 18.71 -19.65
CA LEU A 151 8.67 18.20 -21.02
C LEU A 151 9.28 19.29 -21.90
N ILE A 152 10.55 19.11 -22.26
CA ILE A 152 11.34 20.08 -23.03
C ILE A 152 11.43 19.75 -24.53
N ASP A 153 11.19 18.49 -24.91
CA ASP A 153 11.10 18.04 -26.30
C ASP A 153 9.93 17.06 -26.43
N LYS A 154 9.05 17.29 -27.40
CA LYS A 154 7.79 16.55 -27.59
C LYS A 154 7.84 15.63 -28.81
N THR A 155 9.01 15.42 -29.39
CA THR A 155 9.16 14.49 -30.52
C THR A 155 8.53 13.14 -30.15
N PRO A 156 7.50 12.65 -30.87
CA PRO A 156 6.70 11.50 -30.44
C PRO A 156 7.51 10.25 -30.07
N ASP A 157 8.59 9.99 -30.81
CA ASP A 157 9.45 8.82 -30.63
C ASP A 157 10.68 9.08 -29.72
N SER A 158 10.91 10.34 -29.35
CA SER A 158 12.05 10.74 -28.53
C SER A 158 11.73 11.94 -27.65
N PRO A 159 10.69 11.86 -26.79
CA PRO A 159 10.42 12.94 -25.88
C PRO A 159 11.60 13.12 -24.92
N LYS A 160 11.79 14.34 -24.43
CA LYS A 160 12.81 14.65 -23.42
C LYS A 160 12.18 15.41 -22.28
N TRP A 161 12.40 14.89 -21.10
CA TRP A 161 12.04 15.50 -19.84
C TRP A 161 13.30 16.00 -19.14
N MET A 162 13.22 17.21 -18.59
CA MET A 162 14.16 17.71 -17.61
C MET A 162 13.57 17.48 -16.22
N VAL A 163 14.22 16.68 -15.40
CA VAL A 163 13.75 16.29 -14.07
C VAL A 163 14.66 16.89 -13.01
N ARG A 164 14.06 17.52 -11.99
CA ARG A 164 14.78 18.06 -10.84
C ARG A 164 14.59 17.19 -9.62
N VAL A 165 15.71 16.82 -9.00
CA VAL A 165 15.77 15.97 -7.82
C VAL A 165 16.40 16.76 -6.68
N LYS A 166 15.63 16.99 -5.63
CA LYS A 166 16.15 17.52 -4.37
C LYS A 166 16.78 16.37 -3.58
N GLN A 167 18.09 16.45 -3.37
CA GLN A 167 18.84 15.48 -2.59
C GLN A 167 18.78 15.85 -1.10
N ASP A 168 18.84 14.85 -0.21
CA ASP A 168 18.70 15.08 1.24
C ASP A 168 19.92 15.81 1.85
N ASP A 169 21.08 15.71 1.21
CA ASP A 169 22.39 16.19 1.66
C ASP A 169 22.86 17.49 0.96
N SER A 170 22.03 18.05 0.07
CA SER A 170 22.36 19.23 -0.72
C SER A 170 21.21 20.23 -0.76
N SER A 171 21.54 21.53 -0.76
CA SER A 171 20.58 22.58 -1.07
C SER A 171 20.27 22.68 -2.57
N ASP A 172 21.20 22.20 -3.40
CA ASP A 172 21.10 22.27 -4.86
C ASP A 172 20.30 21.07 -5.41
N GLU A 173 19.51 21.32 -6.45
CA GLU A 173 18.79 20.26 -7.16
C GLU A 173 19.66 19.64 -8.25
N LEU A 174 19.67 18.30 -8.30
CA LEU A 174 20.25 17.55 -9.40
C LEU A 174 19.29 17.59 -10.59
N GLU A 175 19.76 18.03 -11.75
CA GLU A 175 19.02 17.94 -13.01
C GLU A 175 19.37 16.65 -13.77
N ILE A 176 18.35 15.97 -14.29
CA ILE A 176 18.48 14.73 -15.07
C ILE A 176 17.61 14.85 -16.32
N GLU A 177 18.18 14.53 -17.48
CA GLU A 177 17.41 14.35 -18.71
C GLU A 177 16.93 12.90 -18.81
N ALA A 178 15.65 12.70 -19.06
CA ALA A 178 15.07 11.38 -19.26
C ALA A 178 14.08 11.35 -20.43
N SER A 179 14.08 10.28 -21.22
CA SER A 179 13.05 10.09 -22.25
C SER A 179 11.72 9.58 -21.69
N ARG A 180 11.75 8.97 -20.51
CA ARG A 180 10.56 8.41 -19.86
C ARG A 180 10.59 8.72 -18.37
N ILE A 181 9.43 9.01 -17.80
CA ILE A 181 9.24 9.15 -16.36
C ILE A 181 8.14 8.18 -15.95
N VAL A 182 8.40 7.34 -14.95
CA VAL A 182 7.39 6.46 -14.36
C VAL A 182 7.17 6.85 -12.90
N LEU A 183 5.97 7.34 -12.62
CA LEU A 183 5.55 7.78 -11.29
C LEU A 183 5.09 6.58 -10.47
N CYS A 184 5.86 6.22 -9.43
CA CYS A 184 5.52 5.19 -8.44
C CYS A 184 5.51 5.79 -7.02
N THR A 185 4.90 6.97 -6.89
CA THR A 185 5.03 7.86 -5.72
C THR A 185 4.44 7.30 -4.42
N GLY A 186 3.55 6.32 -4.50
CA GLY A 186 2.92 5.72 -3.33
C GLY A 186 1.65 6.43 -2.88
N SER A 187 1.19 6.08 -1.69
CA SER A 187 -0.02 6.63 -1.07
C SER A 187 0.09 6.60 0.45
N HIS A 188 -0.69 7.45 1.11
CA HIS A 188 -0.84 7.51 2.57
C HIS A 188 -2.30 7.24 2.96
N PRO A 189 -2.58 6.83 4.21
CA PRO A 189 -3.94 6.72 4.71
C PRO A 189 -4.72 8.02 4.46
N THR A 190 -5.93 7.90 3.93
CA THR A 190 -6.77 9.07 3.67
C THR A 190 -7.12 9.75 5.00
N LYS A 191 -6.72 11.01 5.14
CA LYS A 191 -7.09 11.85 6.28
C LYS A 191 -8.48 12.44 6.03
N THR A 192 -9.40 12.23 6.95
CA THR A 192 -10.72 12.85 6.95
C THR A 192 -10.83 13.77 8.15
N PRO A 193 -11.43 14.97 8.01
CA PRO A 193 -11.74 15.80 9.17
C PRO A 193 -12.70 15.06 10.10
N LEU A 194 -12.70 15.45 11.38
CA LEU A 194 -13.68 14.95 12.34
C LEU A 194 -15.10 15.29 11.83
N PRO A 195 -16.04 14.32 11.78
CA PRO A 195 -17.37 14.56 11.21
C PRO A 195 -18.20 15.60 11.97
N VAL A 196 -17.87 15.84 13.25
CA VAL A 196 -18.59 16.79 14.13
C VAL A 196 -17.60 17.84 14.62
N SER A 197 -17.87 19.10 14.31
CA SER A 197 -17.04 20.24 14.72
C SER A 197 -17.15 20.52 16.22
N GLY A 198 -16.05 21.01 16.82
CA GLY A 198 -16.04 21.50 18.19
C GLY A 198 -15.94 20.43 19.28
N LEU A 199 -15.71 19.17 18.92
CA LEU A 199 -15.40 18.11 19.88
C LEU A 199 -13.89 18.09 20.16
N ASP A 200 -13.53 17.85 21.42
CA ASP A 200 -12.15 17.66 21.87
C ASP A 200 -11.78 16.17 21.75
N ILE A 201 -11.53 15.72 20.51
CA ILE A 201 -11.22 14.33 20.19
C ILE A 201 -9.90 14.29 19.44
N GLU A 202 -8.95 13.50 19.94
CA GLU A 202 -7.67 13.33 19.28
C GLU A 202 -7.78 12.36 18.08
N THR A 203 -7.20 12.73 16.94
CA THR A 203 -7.20 11.86 15.76
C THR A 203 -6.01 10.92 15.78
N LEU A 204 -6.28 9.61 15.76
CA LEU A 204 -5.27 8.56 15.63
C LEU A 204 -4.99 8.28 14.15
N ASP A 205 -3.74 8.50 13.74
CA ASP A 205 -3.27 8.15 12.40
C ASP A 205 -3.32 6.64 12.19
N LEU A 206 -3.88 6.19 11.06
CA LEU A 206 -4.01 4.76 10.76
C LEU A 206 -2.65 4.05 10.71
N ASP A 207 -1.56 4.72 10.31
CA ASP A 207 -0.21 4.15 10.36
C ASP A 207 0.20 3.80 11.80
N LEU A 208 -0.15 4.66 12.77
CA LEU A 208 0.12 4.41 14.19
C LEU A 208 -0.71 3.23 14.68
N VAL A 209 -2.01 3.22 14.35
CA VAL A 209 -2.94 2.16 14.77
C VAL A 209 -2.56 0.79 14.21
N LEU A 210 -1.96 0.75 13.02
CA LEU A 210 -1.46 -0.48 12.40
C LEU A 210 -0.06 -0.89 12.89
N LYS A 211 0.54 -0.16 13.83
CA LYS A 211 1.83 -0.48 14.45
C LYS A 211 1.67 -0.73 15.96
N PRO A 212 1.38 -1.98 16.37
CA PRO A 212 1.02 -2.31 17.75
C PRO A 212 2.05 -1.91 18.80
N SER A 213 3.35 -2.00 18.48
CA SER A 213 4.42 -1.58 19.40
C SER A 213 4.27 -0.10 19.81
N LEU A 214 4.06 0.79 18.84
CA LEU A 214 3.88 2.22 19.09
C LEU A 214 2.48 2.54 19.60
N LEU A 215 1.46 1.83 19.12
CA LEU A 215 0.08 2.05 19.54
C LEU A 215 -0.08 1.87 21.06
N ALA A 216 0.55 0.85 21.63
CA ALA A 216 0.48 0.58 23.07
C ALA A 216 1.10 1.70 23.91
N GLU A 217 2.18 2.32 23.41
CA GLU A 217 2.86 3.44 24.08
C GLU A 217 2.13 4.78 23.88
N SER A 218 1.33 4.91 22.81
CA SER A 218 0.70 6.17 22.43
C SER A 218 -0.68 6.39 23.07
N LEU A 219 -1.23 5.40 23.77
CA LEU A 219 -2.53 5.48 24.42
C LEU A 219 -2.39 5.31 25.93
N PRO A 220 -3.13 6.09 26.74
CA PRO A 220 -3.10 5.95 28.18
C PRO A 220 -3.69 4.60 28.58
N SER A 221 -3.06 3.95 29.56
CA SER A 221 -3.40 2.57 29.99
C SER A 221 -4.09 2.53 31.36
N ASP A 222 -4.01 3.62 32.09
CA ASP A 222 -4.47 3.80 33.47
C ASP A 222 -5.84 4.47 33.59
N GLU A 223 -6.39 5.01 32.50
CA GLU A 223 -7.71 5.65 32.46
C GLU A 223 -8.64 5.07 31.38
N PRO A 224 -9.97 5.23 31.53
CA PRO A 224 -10.93 4.86 30.49
C PRO A 224 -10.76 5.69 29.23
N ILE A 225 -10.64 5.02 28.09
CA ILE A 225 -10.64 5.66 26.77
C ILE A 225 -11.63 4.97 25.84
N THR A 226 -12.32 5.77 25.02
CA THR A 226 -13.20 5.25 23.96
C THR A 226 -12.72 5.72 22.60
N ILE A 227 -12.49 4.77 21.69
CA ILE A 227 -11.97 5.05 20.35
C ILE A 227 -13.10 4.88 19.33
N ALA A 228 -13.41 5.93 18.58
CA ALA A 228 -14.27 5.85 17.41
C ALA A 228 -13.47 5.32 16.21
N VAL A 229 -13.89 4.20 15.63
CA VAL A 229 -13.28 3.63 14.42
C VAL A 229 -14.26 3.68 13.27
N VAL A 230 -13.92 4.38 12.19
CA VAL A 230 -14.76 4.51 10.99
C VAL A 230 -14.23 3.64 9.86
N GLY A 231 -15.10 2.77 9.33
CA GLY A 231 -14.82 1.95 8.16
C GLY A 231 -14.92 0.45 8.42
N ALA A 232 -15.04 -0.34 7.36
CA ALA A 232 -15.12 -1.80 7.41
C ALA A 232 -14.15 -2.48 6.43
N SER A 233 -13.11 -1.73 6.01
CA SER A 233 -12.06 -2.20 5.11
C SER A 233 -11.09 -3.16 5.83
N HIS A 234 -10.22 -3.84 5.09
CA HIS A 234 -9.19 -4.71 5.68
C HIS A 234 -8.37 -3.99 6.77
N SER A 235 -7.93 -2.76 6.53
CA SER A 235 -7.21 -1.96 7.53
C SER A 235 -8.06 -1.60 8.75
N ALA A 236 -9.37 -1.38 8.56
CA ALA A 236 -10.29 -1.13 9.68
C ALA A 236 -10.40 -2.37 10.58
N ILE A 237 -10.53 -3.56 9.99
CA ILE A 237 -10.61 -4.81 10.75
C ILE A 237 -9.30 -5.10 11.49
N LEU A 238 -8.15 -4.82 10.87
CA LEU A 238 -6.86 -4.91 11.55
C LEU A 238 -6.71 -3.90 12.70
N ALA A 239 -7.23 -2.68 12.55
CA ALA A 239 -7.28 -1.70 13.62
C ALA A 239 -8.12 -2.19 14.81
N LEU A 240 -9.33 -2.70 14.54
CA LEU A 240 -10.20 -3.29 15.58
C LEU A 240 -9.52 -4.46 16.30
N LEU A 241 -8.85 -5.34 15.54
CA LEU A 241 -8.10 -6.46 16.10
C LEU A 241 -6.98 -5.96 17.05
N ASN A 242 -6.23 -4.94 16.63
CA ASN A 242 -5.18 -4.35 17.46
C ASN A 242 -5.74 -3.73 18.75
N PHE A 243 -6.88 -3.04 18.68
CA PHE A 243 -7.53 -2.47 19.87
C PHE A 243 -8.10 -3.53 20.82
N VAL A 244 -8.72 -4.59 20.29
CA VAL A 244 -9.23 -5.71 21.10
C VAL A 244 -8.09 -6.42 21.83
N GLU A 245 -6.96 -6.62 21.14
CA GLU A 245 -5.78 -7.19 21.76
C GLU A 245 -5.23 -6.26 22.85
N LEU A 246 -5.07 -4.97 22.55
CA LEU A 246 -4.57 -3.99 23.50
C LEU A 246 -5.44 -3.93 24.77
N ALA A 247 -6.76 -3.94 24.59
CA ALA A 247 -7.72 -4.00 25.69
C ALA A 247 -7.63 -5.29 26.51
N SER A 248 -7.22 -6.39 25.89
CA SER A 248 -7.05 -7.68 26.57
C SER A 248 -5.71 -7.81 27.30
N THR A 249 -4.70 -7.00 26.95
CA THR A 249 -3.33 -7.16 27.48
C THR A 249 -2.88 -6.05 28.42
N SER A 250 -3.07 -4.78 28.03
CA SER A 250 -2.41 -3.65 28.69
C SER A 250 -3.35 -2.47 28.96
N HIS A 251 -4.47 -2.37 28.25
CA HIS A 251 -5.39 -1.22 28.32
C HIS A 251 -6.82 -1.70 28.67
N PRO A 252 -7.05 -2.31 29.84
CA PRO A 252 -8.31 -3.01 30.16
C PRO A 252 -9.57 -2.12 30.12
N GLN A 253 -9.39 -0.80 30.23
CA GLN A 253 -10.45 0.20 30.19
C GLN A 253 -10.72 0.76 28.78
N LEU A 254 -9.96 0.32 27.76
CA LEU A 254 -10.19 0.71 26.36
C LEU A 254 -11.50 0.13 25.85
N ARG A 255 -12.31 0.98 25.23
CA ARG A 255 -13.52 0.60 24.47
C ARG A 255 -13.48 1.17 23.07
N VAL A 256 -14.25 0.56 22.16
CA VAL A 256 -14.31 0.96 20.76
C VAL A 256 -15.76 1.14 20.33
N LYS A 257 -16.06 2.27 19.69
CA LYS A 257 -17.29 2.46 18.91
C LYS A 257 -16.95 2.31 17.43
N TRP A 258 -17.49 1.28 16.78
CA TRP A 258 -17.17 0.93 15.39
C TRP A 258 -18.29 1.32 14.43
N PHE A 259 -18.04 2.32 13.59
CA PHE A 259 -19.02 2.90 12.67
C PHE A 259 -18.95 2.24 11.28
N THR A 260 -20.06 1.65 10.84
CA THR A 260 -20.13 0.89 9.58
C THR A 260 -21.32 1.30 8.71
N ARG A 261 -21.11 1.37 7.39
CA ARG A 261 -22.16 1.73 6.42
C ARG A 261 -22.78 0.52 5.71
N HIS A 262 -22.14 -0.65 5.81
CA HIS A 262 -22.54 -1.87 5.11
C HIS A 262 -22.04 -3.09 5.87
N ALA A 263 -22.67 -4.23 5.62
CA ALA A 263 -22.21 -5.53 6.07
C ALA A 263 -20.78 -5.82 5.57
N LEU A 264 -20.05 -6.63 6.34
CA LEU A 264 -18.70 -7.06 6.00
C LEU A 264 -18.69 -7.81 4.67
N ARG A 265 -17.70 -7.52 3.83
CA ARG A 265 -17.55 -8.15 2.52
C ARG A 265 -16.28 -8.98 2.51
N TYR A 266 -16.41 -10.23 2.10
CA TYR A 266 -15.30 -11.18 2.05
C TYR A 266 -14.86 -11.42 0.62
N ALA A 267 -13.60 -11.77 0.45
CA ALA A 267 -13.12 -12.33 -0.79
C ALA A 267 -13.62 -13.77 -0.93
N GLU A 268 -14.14 -14.12 -2.11
CA GLU A 268 -14.70 -15.45 -2.38
C GLU A 268 -13.87 -16.11 -3.49
N TYR A 269 -13.30 -17.28 -3.18
CA TYR A 269 -12.45 -18.01 -4.12
C TYR A 269 -13.33 -18.76 -5.13
N MET A 270 -13.19 -18.39 -6.39
CA MET A 270 -13.89 -18.99 -7.53
C MET A 270 -12.93 -19.88 -8.32
N ASP A 271 -13.43 -20.54 -9.37
CA ASP A 271 -12.58 -21.31 -10.28
C ASP A 271 -11.67 -20.38 -11.09
N GLY A 272 -10.39 -20.30 -10.70
CA GLY A 272 -9.35 -19.51 -11.38
C GLY A 272 -9.35 -18.00 -11.09
N TRP A 273 -10.25 -17.48 -10.26
CA TRP A 273 -10.29 -16.06 -9.88
C TRP A 273 -10.88 -15.86 -8.46
N ILE A 274 -10.88 -14.61 -7.97
CA ILE A 274 -11.38 -14.26 -6.64
C ILE A 274 -12.38 -13.10 -6.79
N LEU A 275 -13.60 -13.29 -6.30
CA LEU A 275 -14.60 -12.23 -6.21
C LEU A 275 -14.22 -11.29 -5.05
N ARG A 276 -14.29 -9.98 -5.31
CA ARG A 276 -13.83 -8.92 -4.37
C ARG A 276 -12.37 -9.13 -3.97
N ASP A 277 -11.52 -9.38 -4.95
CA ASP A 277 -10.10 -9.66 -4.74
C ASP A 277 -9.35 -8.46 -4.14
N ASN A 278 -9.82 -7.24 -4.37
CA ASN A 278 -9.17 -6.02 -3.88
C ASN A 278 -9.91 -5.39 -2.71
N THR A 279 -11.22 -5.58 -2.63
CA THR A 279 -12.09 -4.93 -1.64
C THR A 279 -12.58 -5.85 -0.52
N GLY A 280 -12.51 -7.17 -0.72
CA GLY A 280 -12.96 -8.17 0.23
C GLY A 280 -11.93 -8.50 1.32
N LEU A 281 -12.42 -8.82 2.52
CA LEU A 281 -11.60 -9.31 3.61
C LEU A 281 -11.01 -10.68 3.28
N LYS A 282 -9.74 -10.87 3.67
CA LYS A 282 -8.94 -12.08 3.42
C LYS A 282 -8.08 -12.45 4.62
N GLY A 283 -7.63 -13.70 4.63
CA GLY A 283 -6.72 -14.22 5.65
C GLY A 283 -7.27 -13.98 7.05
N HIS A 284 -6.39 -13.58 7.97
CA HIS A 284 -6.77 -13.46 9.36
C HIS A 284 -7.79 -12.35 9.65
N ALA A 285 -7.78 -11.24 8.90
CA ALA A 285 -8.82 -10.22 9.08
C ALA A 285 -10.21 -10.78 8.75
N ALA A 286 -10.31 -11.67 7.75
CA ALA A 286 -11.57 -12.36 7.46
C ALA A 286 -11.93 -13.36 8.57
N GLU A 287 -10.95 -14.13 9.07
CA GLU A 287 -11.17 -15.09 10.16
C GLU A 287 -11.67 -14.39 11.44
N PHE A 288 -10.98 -13.33 11.87
CA PHE A 288 -11.37 -12.52 13.01
C PHE A 288 -12.77 -11.91 12.81
N ALA A 289 -13.02 -11.33 11.64
CA ALA A 289 -14.32 -10.73 11.36
C ALA A 289 -15.47 -11.75 11.43
N ARG A 290 -15.30 -12.94 10.84
CA ARG A 290 -16.29 -14.03 10.89
C ARG A 290 -16.53 -14.58 12.29
N ALA A 291 -15.47 -14.66 13.09
CA ALA A 291 -15.55 -15.22 14.43
C ALA A 291 -16.14 -14.24 15.46
N GLU A 292 -15.83 -12.95 15.31
CA GLU A 292 -15.98 -11.98 16.40
C GLU A 292 -16.79 -10.73 16.01
N LEU A 293 -16.89 -10.37 14.73
CA LEU A 293 -17.47 -9.07 14.32
C LEU A 293 -18.79 -9.16 13.55
N GLU A 294 -19.18 -10.36 13.09
CA GLU A 294 -20.48 -10.57 12.45
C GLU A 294 -21.63 -10.24 13.40
N ASP A 295 -22.77 -9.81 12.85
CA ASP A 295 -23.90 -9.31 13.65
C ASP A 295 -24.47 -10.38 14.60
N ASP A 296 -24.46 -11.66 14.18
CA ASP A 296 -24.89 -12.80 15.00
C ASP A 296 -23.83 -13.26 16.02
N LYS A 297 -22.59 -12.77 15.91
CA LYS A 297 -21.46 -13.15 16.77
C LYS A 297 -21.11 -12.08 17.78
N LEU A 298 -21.06 -10.82 17.35
CA LEU A 298 -20.43 -9.72 18.07
C LEU A 298 -20.90 -9.66 19.52
N ALA A 299 -22.21 -9.63 19.77
CA ALA A 299 -22.79 -9.51 21.11
C ALA A 299 -22.34 -10.59 22.11
N THR A 300 -21.93 -11.77 21.64
CA THR A 300 -21.50 -12.90 22.49
C THR A 300 -20.00 -13.16 22.45
N SER A 301 -19.30 -12.51 21.54
CA SER A 301 -17.87 -12.70 21.29
C SER A 301 -17.00 -11.98 22.33
N PRO A 302 -15.76 -12.43 22.57
CA PRO A 302 -14.74 -11.65 23.27
C PRO A 302 -14.63 -10.20 22.79
N ALA A 303 -14.63 -9.98 21.46
CA ALA A 303 -14.54 -8.64 20.89
C ALA A 303 -15.74 -7.75 21.27
N GLY A 304 -16.95 -8.30 21.36
CA GLY A 304 -18.15 -7.55 21.75
C GLY A 304 -18.16 -7.00 23.17
N LYS A 305 -17.27 -7.48 24.05
CA LYS A 305 -17.05 -6.87 25.37
C LYS A 305 -16.33 -5.52 25.28
N ILE A 306 -15.66 -5.27 24.16
CA ILE A 306 -14.79 -4.11 23.92
C ILE A 306 -15.38 -3.22 22.82
N ILE A 307 -15.96 -3.83 21.77
CA ILE A 307 -16.48 -3.17 20.57
C ILE A 307 -18.00 -3.07 20.63
N THR A 308 -18.49 -1.84 20.47
CA THR A 308 -19.89 -1.54 20.17
C THR A 308 -20.00 -1.14 18.70
N LYS A 309 -20.76 -1.91 17.90
CA LYS A 309 -21.01 -1.59 16.50
C LYS A 309 -22.11 -0.54 16.37
N ILE A 310 -21.84 0.51 15.60
CA ILE A 310 -22.74 1.60 15.27
C ILE A 310 -23.14 1.50 13.80
N ASP A 311 -24.43 1.30 13.55
CA ASP A 311 -24.98 1.20 12.20
C ASP A 311 -25.23 2.59 11.60
N CYS A 312 -24.42 2.92 10.60
CA CYS A 312 -24.50 4.12 9.77
C CYS A 312 -25.07 3.83 8.37
N SER A 313 -25.65 2.63 8.15
CA SER A 313 -26.38 2.34 6.91
C SER A 313 -27.66 3.20 6.83
N GLY A 314 -28.14 3.49 5.62
CA GLY A 314 -29.37 4.28 5.42
C GLY A 314 -29.15 5.73 4.99
N GLY A 315 -27.93 6.10 4.61
CA GLY A 315 -27.64 7.37 3.93
C GLY A 315 -26.98 8.44 4.82
N PRO A 316 -26.60 9.58 4.22
CA PRO A 316 -25.79 10.60 4.89
C PRO A 316 -26.43 11.19 6.16
N ASP A 317 -27.74 11.34 6.21
CA ASP A 317 -28.45 11.92 7.36
C ASP A 317 -28.38 11.00 8.58
N ARG A 318 -28.59 9.69 8.39
CA ARG A 318 -28.47 8.71 9.47
C ARG A 318 -27.02 8.57 9.93
N GLU A 319 -26.06 8.56 9.01
CA GLU A 319 -24.64 8.55 9.34
C GLU A 319 -24.25 9.78 10.18
N THR A 320 -24.69 10.97 9.76
CA THR A 320 -24.45 12.23 10.49
C THR A 320 -25.09 12.21 11.88
N ALA A 321 -26.34 11.74 11.99
CA ALA A 321 -27.02 11.60 13.27
C ALA A 321 -26.27 10.66 14.22
N GLN A 322 -25.73 9.54 13.72
CA GLN A 322 -24.90 8.63 14.54
C GLN A 322 -23.61 9.32 15.01
N TYR A 323 -22.93 10.07 14.15
CA TYR A 323 -21.73 10.80 14.59
C TYR A 323 -22.04 11.81 15.69
N HIS A 324 -23.10 12.62 15.53
CA HIS A 324 -23.51 13.58 16.56
C HIS A 324 -23.90 12.90 17.88
N ALA A 325 -24.55 11.74 17.82
CA ALA A 325 -24.97 11.02 19.02
C ALA A 325 -23.82 10.29 19.73
N GLN A 326 -22.84 9.78 18.98
CA GLN A 326 -21.89 8.80 19.51
C GLN A 326 -20.47 9.35 19.71
N LEU A 327 -20.02 10.31 18.88
CA LEU A 327 -18.68 10.86 18.97
C LEU A 327 -18.40 11.67 20.26
N PRO A 328 -19.36 12.41 20.85
CA PRO A 328 -19.08 13.16 22.09
C PRO A 328 -18.57 12.32 23.27
N ASP A 329 -18.83 11.01 23.28
CA ASP A 329 -18.32 10.08 24.32
C ASP A 329 -16.93 9.48 23.99
N CYS A 330 -16.33 9.86 22.86
CA CYS A 330 -15.07 9.28 22.39
C CYS A 330 -13.90 10.19 22.74
N SER A 331 -12.79 9.58 23.17
CA SER A 331 -11.51 10.25 23.43
C SER A 331 -10.67 10.36 22.16
N TYR A 332 -10.80 9.35 21.27
CA TYR A 332 -10.02 9.26 20.04
C TYR A 332 -10.87 8.95 18.82
N PHE A 333 -10.39 9.35 17.64
CA PHE A 333 -11.00 9.09 16.34
C PHE A 333 -9.99 8.49 15.36
N CYS A 334 -10.32 7.34 14.76
CA CYS A 334 -9.52 6.68 13.74
C CYS A 334 -10.35 6.41 12.48
N ALA A 335 -9.92 6.97 11.35
CA ALA A 335 -10.55 6.74 10.05
C ALA A 335 -9.75 5.72 9.23
N ALA A 336 -10.39 4.61 8.87
CA ALA A 336 -9.83 3.55 8.01
C ALA A 336 -10.59 3.45 6.67
N VAL A 337 -10.67 4.60 5.98
CA VAL A 337 -11.57 4.81 4.83
C VAL A 337 -10.90 4.69 3.47
N GLY A 338 -9.60 4.41 3.42
CA GLY A 338 -8.86 4.23 2.17
C GLY A 338 -7.48 4.88 2.21
N PHE A 339 -6.89 4.98 1.02
CA PHE A 339 -5.58 5.58 0.82
C PHE A 339 -5.68 6.66 -0.25
N THR A 340 -4.99 7.77 0.00
CA THR A 340 -4.86 8.90 -0.92
C THR A 340 -3.47 8.84 -1.55
N LYS A 341 -3.42 9.00 -2.87
CA LYS A 341 -2.16 9.10 -3.62
C LYS A 341 -1.26 10.20 -3.04
N ASP A 342 0.03 9.93 -2.93
CA ASP A 342 1.01 10.93 -2.50
C ASP A 342 1.12 12.07 -3.54
N PRO A 343 1.43 13.31 -3.12
CA PRO A 343 1.60 14.43 -4.05
C PRO A 343 2.55 14.10 -5.20
N LEU A 344 2.21 14.57 -6.39
CA LEU A 344 3.07 14.43 -7.57
C LEU A 344 4.09 15.57 -7.61
N PRO A 345 5.26 15.37 -8.25
CA PRO A 345 6.13 16.49 -8.59
C PRO A 345 5.40 17.53 -9.44
N HIS A 346 5.93 18.75 -9.50
CA HIS A 346 5.44 19.77 -10.41
C HIS A 346 5.73 19.36 -11.85
N LEU A 347 4.68 18.94 -12.58
CA LEU A 347 4.79 18.47 -13.96
C LEU A 347 4.37 19.58 -14.92
N THR A 348 5.23 19.92 -15.89
CA THR A 348 4.96 21.00 -16.84
C THR A 348 5.25 20.63 -18.29
N LYS A 349 4.59 21.35 -19.20
CA LYS A 349 4.77 21.29 -20.65
C LYS A 349 4.69 22.72 -21.19
N ASP A 350 5.69 23.15 -21.95
CA ASP A 350 5.84 24.55 -22.40
C ASP A 350 5.80 25.59 -21.26
N GLY A 351 6.30 25.22 -20.07
CA GLY A 351 6.26 26.08 -18.89
C GLY A 351 4.89 26.19 -18.21
N ALA A 352 3.85 25.52 -18.73
CA ALA A 352 2.53 25.46 -18.10
C ALA A 352 2.33 24.14 -17.31
N PRO A 353 1.64 24.16 -16.16
CA PRO A 353 1.30 22.94 -15.43
C PRO A 353 0.45 21.97 -16.25
N LEU A 354 0.78 20.68 -16.18
CA LEU A 354 0.00 19.62 -16.81
C LEU A 354 -1.22 19.24 -15.96
N ASN A 355 -2.41 19.34 -16.54
CA ASN A 355 -3.63 18.79 -15.96
C ASN A 355 -3.91 17.44 -16.62
N MET A 356 -3.73 16.34 -15.88
CA MET A 356 -3.68 15.01 -16.47
C MET A 356 -4.68 14.04 -15.86
N GLU A 357 -5.07 13.06 -16.65
CA GLU A 357 -5.84 11.89 -16.25
C GLU A 357 -5.03 10.63 -16.51
N PHE A 358 -5.11 9.66 -15.58
CA PHE A 358 -4.37 8.41 -15.67
C PHE A 358 -5.22 7.35 -16.36
N ASP A 359 -4.66 6.73 -17.40
CA ASP A 359 -5.24 5.57 -18.04
C ASP A 359 -4.86 4.30 -17.28
N HIS A 360 -5.85 3.72 -16.59
CA HIS A 360 -5.71 2.54 -15.78
C HIS A 360 -5.44 1.24 -16.57
N GLU A 361 -5.62 1.23 -17.89
CA GLU A 361 -5.40 0.05 -18.74
C GLU A 361 -3.99 0.01 -19.32
N THR A 362 -3.50 1.18 -19.75
CA THR A 362 -2.19 1.32 -20.42
C THR A 362 -1.08 1.86 -19.50
N GLY A 363 -1.44 2.51 -18.39
CA GLY A 363 -0.51 3.17 -17.48
C GLY A 363 0.04 4.50 -18.00
N ARG A 364 -0.57 5.07 -19.05
CA ARG A 364 -0.23 6.37 -19.64
C ARG A 364 -1.02 7.49 -18.99
N PHE A 365 -0.60 8.72 -19.25
CA PHE A 365 -1.37 9.92 -18.90
C PHE A 365 -1.88 10.61 -20.15
N HIS A 366 -3.09 11.16 -20.08
CA HIS A 366 -3.66 12.04 -21.09
C HIS A 366 -3.90 13.42 -20.49
N GLU A 367 -3.86 14.47 -21.30
CA GLU A 367 -4.29 15.80 -20.84
C GLU A 367 -5.81 15.81 -20.62
N ARG A 368 -6.26 16.31 -19.48
CA ARG A 368 -7.68 16.32 -19.12
C ARG A 368 -8.50 17.03 -20.20
N GLY A 369 -9.52 16.34 -20.72
CA GLY A 369 -10.37 16.86 -21.80
C GLY A 369 -9.78 16.69 -23.20
N SER A 370 -8.69 15.93 -23.34
CA SER A 370 -8.08 15.56 -24.62
C SER A 370 -7.72 14.08 -24.65
N ASP A 371 -7.82 13.44 -25.81
CA ASP A 371 -7.29 12.09 -26.01
C ASP A 371 -5.76 12.09 -26.20
N SER A 372 -5.12 13.26 -26.19
CA SER A 372 -3.68 13.42 -26.37
C SER A 372 -2.90 12.86 -25.17
N VAL A 373 -2.11 11.82 -25.43
CA VAL A 373 -1.18 11.23 -24.46
C VAL A 373 -0.06 12.22 -24.15
N VAL A 374 0.31 12.33 -22.87
CA VAL A 374 1.50 13.03 -22.41
C VAL A 374 2.75 12.18 -22.74
N PRO A 375 3.61 12.59 -23.69
CA PRO A 375 4.69 11.74 -24.18
C PRO A 375 5.69 11.34 -23.08
N GLY A 376 6.01 10.05 -22.99
CA GLY A 376 7.02 9.53 -22.07
C GLY A 376 6.63 9.58 -20.59
N LEU A 377 5.38 9.90 -20.23
CA LEU A 377 4.93 9.92 -18.84
C LEU A 377 4.01 8.72 -18.52
N PHE A 378 4.37 7.98 -17.49
CA PHE A 378 3.69 6.75 -17.08
C PHE A 378 3.50 6.69 -15.56
N GLY A 379 2.56 5.87 -15.11
CA GLY A 379 2.24 5.68 -13.69
C GLY A 379 2.07 4.20 -13.36
N ALA A 380 2.52 3.79 -12.17
CA ALA A 380 2.32 2.44 -11.67
C ALA A 380 2.26 2.37 -10.14
N GLY A 381 1.89 1.19 -9.62
CA GLY A 381 1.82 0.91 -8.19
C GLY A 381 0.53 1.39 -7.55
N ILE A 382 0.50 1.49 -6.21
CA ILE A 382 -0.71 1.86 -5.46
C ILE A 382 -1.26 3.25 -5.79
N ALA A 383 -0.39 4.17 -6.24
CA ALA A 383 -0.75 5.50 -6.70
C ALA A 383 -1.55 5.49 -8.01
N PHE A 384 -1.27 4.49 -8.86
CA PHE A 384 -1.71 4.37 -10.24
C PHE A 384 -2.02 2.90 -10.56
N PRO A 385 -3.01 2.30 -9.87
CA PRO A 385 -3.29 0.88 -9.98
C PRO A 385 -4.02 0.55 -11.28
N GLU A 386 -3.89 -0.68 -11.76
CA GLU A 386 -4.69 -1.16 -12.88
C GLU A 386 -6.18 -1.22 -12.52
N ARG A 387 -7.06 -0.88 -13.45
CA ARG A 387 -8.50 -1.11 -13.34
C ARG A 387 -8.80 -2.52 -13.86
N VAL A 388 -9.44 -3.33 -13.03
CA VAL A 388 -9.82 -4.70 -13.38
C VAL A 388 -11.34 -4.85 -13.30
N VAL A 389 -11.88 -5.70 -14.19
CA VAL A 389 -13.29 -6.07 -14.19
C VAL A 389 -13.37 -7.58 -13.99
N ASP A 390 -14.11 -8.01 -12.97
CA ASP A 390 -14.32 -9.43 -12.71
C ASP A 390 -15.37 -10.04 -13.67
N PRO A 391 -15.50 -11.39 -13.74
CA PRO A 391 -16.48 -12.04 -14.60
C PRO A 391 -17.95 -11.67 -14.34
N TYR A 392 -18.27 -11.03 -13.21
CA TYR A 392 -19.60 -10.52 -12.89
C TYR A 392 -19.77 -9.02 -13.23
N GLY A 393 -18.76 -8.40 -13.84
CA GLY A 393 -18.80 -6.99 -14.22
C GLY A 393 -18.47 -6.03 -13.08
N ASN A 394 -18.06 -6.51 -11.90
CA ASN A 394 -17.64 -5.62 -10.83
C ASN A 394 -16.27 -5.01 -11.17
N VAL A 395 -16.14 -3.72 -10.88
CA VAL A 395 -14.92 -2.96 -11.16
C VAL A 395 -14.12 -2.79 -9.87
N GLU A 396 -12.85 -3.13 -9.91
CA GLU A 396 -11.91 -2.93 -8.81
C GLU A 396 -10.60 -2.30 -9.29
N LEU A 397 -9.82 -1.73 -8.37
CA LEU A 397 -8.46 -1.29 -8.61
C LEU A 397 -7.49 -2.33 -8.06
N ALA A 398 -6.60 -2.83 -8.91
CA ALA A 398 -5.67 -3.90 -8.60
C ALA A 398 -4.49 -3.41 -7.77
N VAL A 399 -4.60 -3.53 -6.43
CA VAL A 399 -3.55 -3.11 -5.50
C VAL A 399 -2.91 -4.33 -4.82
N GLY A 400 -1.62 -4.52 -5.05
CA GLY A 400 -0.85 -5.61 -4.46
C GLY A 400 0.42 -5.92 -5.25
N PHE A 401 1.42 -6.49 -4.59
CA PHE A 401 2.76 -6.74 -5.15
C PHE A 401 2.70 -7.48 -6.49
N PHE A 402 2.06 -8.65 -6.50
CA PHE A 402 1.94 -9.47 -7.70
C PHE A 402 1.04 -8.84 -8.78
N LYS A 403 0.04 -8.05 -8.38
CA LYS A 403 -0.85 -7.35 -9.31
C LYS A 403 -0.10 -6.28 -10.09
N PHE A 404 0.77 -5.52 -9.41
CA PHE A 404 1.68 -4.59 -10.08
C PHE A 404 2.54 -5.32 -11.11
N MET A 405 3.07 -6.51 -10.79
CA MET A 405 3.85 -7.29 -11.74
C MET A 405 3.06 -7.76 -12.95
N LYS A 406 1.84 -8.27 -12.75
CA LYS A 406 0.97 -8.70 -13.85
C LYS A 406 0.66 -7.53 -14.80
N PHE A 407 0.34 -6.36 -14.25
CA PHE A 407 0.13 -5.15 -15.00
C PHE A 407 1.38 -4.75 -15.80
N LEU A 408 2.52 -4.64 -15.13
CA LEU A 408 3.78 -4.16 -15.72
C LEU A 408 4.30 -5.08 -16.83
N LYS A 409 4.17 -6.40 -16.69
CA LYS A 409 4.49 -7.35 -17.76
C LYS A 409 3.71 -7.11 -19.04
N ARG A 410 2.46 -6.64 -18.92
CA ARG A 410 1.63 -6.31 -20.08
C ARG A 410 2.00 -4.97 -20.68
N VAL A 411 2.20 -3.93 -19.87
CA VAL A 411 2.23 -2.55 -20.36
C VAL A 411 3.63 -2.01 -20.68
N ILE A 412 4.68 -2.44 -19.97
CA ILE A 412 6.05 -1.93 -20.18
C ILE A 412 6.52 -2.06 -21.64
N PRO A 413 6.31 -3.18 -22.36
CA PRO A 413 6.73 -3.27 -23.76
C PRO A 413 6.10 -2.17 -24.65
N SER A 414 4.86 -1.77 -24.35
CA SER A 414 4.17 -0.70 -25.08
C SER A 414 4.66 0.71 -24.73
N TRP A 415 5.38 0.88 -23.60
CA TRP A 415 5.96 2.15 -23.18
C TRP A 415 7.30 2.43 -23.85
N THR A 416 7.97 1.38 -24.30
CA THR A 416 9.33 1.45 -24.86
C THR A 416 9.33 1.46 -26.39
N GLY A 417 8.24 1.05 -27.02
CA GLY A 417 8.10 1.05 -28.49
C GLY A 417 8.85 -0.12 -29.15
N ALA A 418 8.92 -1.27 -28.45
CA ALA A 418 9.49 -2.51 -28.98
C ALA A 418 8.52 -3.23 -29.93
#